data_AF-A0A219PWW9-F1
#
_entry.id   AF-A0A219PWW9-F1
#
_cell.length_a   1.000
_cell.length_b   1.000
_cell.length_c   1.000
_cell.angle_alpha   90.00
_cell.angle_beta   90.00
_cell.angle_gamma   90.00
#
_symmetry.space_group_name_H-M   'P 1'
#
loop_
_entity.id
_entity.type
_entity.pdbx_description
1 polymer ?
#
loop_
_entity_poly.entity_id
_entity_poly.type
_entity_poly.pdbx_seq_one_letter_code
_entity_poly.pdbx_strand_id
1 'polypeptide(L)' 'LLDEPTNHLDVKNVAWLEQYLINSPCTSIIVSHDSKFLNNVIQHVILYDRFKLRRYRGDLTALVKRVPSARS' A
#
# COMPACT_ATOMS: atom_id res chain seq x y z
N LEU A 1 0.12 12.30 3.20
CA LEU A 1 1.10 11.32 3.72
C LEU A 1 0.42 10.59 4.85
N LEU A 2 0.45 9.26 4.86
CA LEU A 2 -0.24 8.42 5.84
C LEU A 2 0.77 7.41 6.40
N ASP A 3 0.88 7.35 7.72
CA ASP A 3 1.78 6.45 8.43
C ASP A 3 0.96 5.57 9.39
N GLU A 4 0.94 4.26 9.11
CA GLU A 4 0.07 3.25 9.75
C GLU A 4 -1.39 3.70 9.92
N PRO A 5 -2.10 4.06 8.83
CA PRO A 5 -3.41 4.69 8.93
C PRO A 5 -4.55 3.74 9.35
N THR A 6 -4.30 2.43 9.35
CA THR A 6 -5.27 1.41 9.79
C THR A 6 -5.21 1.15 11.30
N ASN A 7 -4.21 1.70 12.01
CA ASN A 7 -4.09 1.50 13.45
C ASN A 7 -5.29 2.06 14.20
N HIS A 8 -5.77 1.30 15.18
CA HIS A 8 -6.95 1.63 16.02
C HIS A 8 -8.27 1.83 15.25
N LEU A 9 -8.32 1.48 13.96
CA LEU A 9 -9.55 1.47 13.18
C LEU A 9 -10.23 0.10 13.24
N ASP A 10 -11.56 0.13 13.31
CA ASP A 10 -12.36 -1.07 13.08
C ASP A 10 -12.49 -1.38 11.58
N VAL A 11 -12.98 -2.57 11.25
CA VAL A 11 -13.12 -3.04 9.86
C VAL A 11 -13.97 -2.09 9.01
N LYS A 12 -14.98 -1.46 9.60
CA LYS A 12 -15.88 -0.53 8.89
C LYS A 12 -15.16 0.76 8.51
N ASN A 13 -14.38 1.32 9.44
CA ASN A 13 -13.62 2.54 9.19
C ASN A 13 -12.44 2.30 8.25
N VAL A 14 -11.81 1.11 8.30
CA VAL A 14 -10.82 0.72 7.28
C VAL A 14 -11.46 0.68 5.90
N ALA A 15 -12.62 0.04 5.73
CA ALA A 15 -13.30 -0.01 4.44
C ALA A 15 -13.71 1.39 3.93
N TRP A 16 -14.16 2.28 4.83
CA TRP A 16 -14.43 3.67 4.46
C TRP A 16 -13.16 4.39 4.00
N LEU A 17 -12.04 4.22 4.71
CA LEU A 17 -10.77 4.82 4.36
C LEU A 17 -10.25 4.32 3.01
N GLU A 18 -10.37 3.01 2.73
CA GLU A 18 -10.03 2.44 1.43
C GLU A 18 -10.82 3.13 0.30
N GLN A 19 -12.14 3.24 0.45
CA GLN A 19 -13.00 3.90 -0.53
C GLN A 19 -12.67 5.38 -0.70
N TYR A 20 -12.38 6.07 0.41
CA TYR A 20 -11.96 7.47 0.36
C TYR A 20 -10.66 7.64 -0.43
N LEU A 21 -9.66 6.79 -0.19
CA LEU A 21 -8.35 6.89 -0.85
C LEU A 21 -8.42 6.50 -2.33
N ILE A 22 -9.21 5.49 -2.69
CA ILE A 22 -9.42 5.08 -4.08
C ILE A 22 -10.07 6.19 -4.91
N ASN A 23 -11.03 6.91 -4.33
CA ASN A 23 -11.77 7.97 -5.01
C ASN A 23 -11.14 9.36 -4.86
N SER A 24 -10.05 9.48 -4.09
CA SER A 24 -9.39 10.76 -3.86
C SER A 24 -8.67 11.24 -5.13
N PRO A 25 -8.82 12.51 -5.55
CA PRO A 25 -8.04 13.06 -6.65
C PRO A 25 -6.57 13.31 -6.27
N CYS A 26 -6.22 13.15 -4.99
CA CYS A 26 -4.90 13.46 -4.47
C CYS A 26 -3.96 12.25 -4.53
N THR A 27 -2.71 12.49 -4.95
CA THR A 27 -1.64 11.50 -4.76
C THR A 27 -1.32 11.36 -3.28
N SER A 28 -1.34 10.12 -2.79
CA SER A 28 -1.01 9.79 -1.41
C SER A 28 0.19 8.84 -1.34
N ILE A 29 1.07 9.08 -0.37
CA ILE A 29 2.11 8.13 0.04
C ILE A 29 1.66 7.53 1.36
N ILE A 30 1.69 6.20 1.43
CA ILE A 30 1.16 5.41 2.52
C ILE A 30 2.23 4.43 2.98
N VAL A 31 2.46 4.37 4.29
CA VAL A 31 3.25 3.33 4.96
C VAL A 31 2.27 2.53 5.82
N SER A 32 2.23 1.21 5.66
CA SER A 32 1.40 0.34 6.48
C SER A 32 1.97 -1.09 6.52
N HIS A 33 1.75 -1.79 7.63
CA HIS A 33 1.97 -3.23 7.74
C HIS A 33 0.80 -4.09 7.24
N ASP A 34 -0.38 -3.51 6.99
CA ASP A 34 -1.55 -4.23 6.50
C ASP A 34 -1.48 -4.46 4.99
N SER A 35 -1.08 -5.66 4.59
CA SER A 35 -0.95 -6.04 3.18
C SER A 35 -2.28 -6.08 2.44
N LYS A 36 -3.42 -6.36 3.09
CA LYS A 36 -4.73 -6.40 2.42
C LYS A 36 -5.17 -4.97 2.08
N PHE A 37 -5.10 -4.09 3.07
CA PHE A 37 -5.38 -2.66 2.89
C PHE A 37 -4.51 -2.06 1.77
N LEU A 38 -3.19 -2.31 1.83
CA LEU A 38 -2.28 -1.84 0.79
C LEU A 38 -2.65 -2.39 -0.59
N ASN A 39 -2.92 -3.69 -0.71
CA ASN A 39 -3.27 -4.28 -2.00
C ASN A 39 -4.59 -3.75 -2.58
N ASN A 40 -5.52 -3.31 -1.74
CA ASN A 40 -6.81 -2.74 -2.17
C ASN A 40 -6.68 -1.29 -2.66
N VAL A 41 -5.74 -0.52 -2.11
CA VAL A 41 -5.67 0.94 -2.31
C VAL A 41 -4.56 1.38 -3.27
N ILE A 42 -3.39 0.76 -3.20
CA ILE A 42 -2.20 1.29 -3.89
C ILE A 42 -2.17 0.94 -5.38
N GLN A 43 -1.60 1.85 -6.16
CA GLN A 43 -1.35 1.66 -7.61
C GLN A 43 0.13 1.48 -7.92
N HIS A 44 0.99 1.78 -6.95
CA HIS A 44 2.44 1.71 -7.03
C HIS A 44 3.03 1.26 -5.71
N VAL A 45 4.13 0.51 -5.78
CA VAL A 45 4.94 0.15 -4.61
C VAL A 45 6.31 0.76 -4.73
N ILE A 46 6.80 1.36 -3.64
CA ILE A 46 8.20 1.77 -3.52
C ILE A 46 8.88 0.72 -2.65
N LEU A 47 9.74 -0.10 -3.25
CA LEU A 47 10.54 -1.09 -2.54
C LEU A 47 11.88 -0.46 -2.13
N TYR A 48 12.19 -0.52 -0.85
CA TYR A 48 13.51 -0.22 -0.33
C TYR A 48 14.34 -1.50 -0.27
N ASP A 49 15.39 -1.58 -1.07
CA ASP A 49 16.37 -2.68 -1.05
C ASP A 49 17.78 -2.12 -1.24
N ARG A 50 18.75 -2.60 -0.46
CA ARG A 50 20.17 -2.24 -0.57
C ARG A 50 20.43 -0.74 -0.73
N PHE A 51 19.87 0.07 0.18
CA PHE A 51 19.98 1.54 0.18
C PHE A 51 19.46 2.22 -1.11
N LYS A 52 18.58 1.56 -1.85
CA LYS A 52 17.95 2.08 -3.07
C LYS A 52 16.43 1.96 -2.98
N LEU A 53 15.75 2.96 -3.51
CA LEU A 53 14.30 2.95 -3.71
C LEU A 53 14.00 2.58 -5.16
N ARG A 54 13.19 1.55 -5.35
CA ARG A 54 12.71 1.11 -6.68
C ARG A 54 11.19 1.19 -6.71
N ARG A 55 10.65 1.92 -7.69
CA ARG A 55 9.21 2.04 -7.90
C ARG A 55 8.72 0.96 -8.86
N TYR A 56 7.65 0.27 -8.46
CA TYR A 56 6.95 -0.71 -9.28
C TYR A 56 5.51 -0.24 -9.51
N ARG A 57 4.96 -0.47 -10.71
CA ARG A 57 3.54 -0.24 -11.02
C ARG A 57 2.73 -1.50 -10.73
N GLY A 58 1.59 -1.34 -10.06
CA GLY A 58 0.71 -2.40 -9.60
C GLY A 58 0.60 -2.44 -8.07
N ASP A 59 -0.18 -3.39 -7.60
CA ASP A 59 -0.39 -3.70 -6.19
C ASP A 59 0.74 -4.60 -5.64
N LEU A 60 0.60 -5.04 -4.38
CA LEU A 60 1.56 -5.94 -3.75
C LEU A 60 1.61 -7.30 -4.44
N THR A 61 0.47 -7.81 -4.91
CA THR A 61 0.40 -9.08 -5.65
C THR A 61 1.24 -9.04 -6.93
N ALA A 62 1.16 -7.95 -7.68
CA ALA A 62 1.98 -7.71 -8.86
C ALA A 62 3.47 -7.55 -8.52
N LEU A 63 3.80 -6.93 -7.38
CA LEU A 63 5.18 -6.84 -6.90
C LEU A 63 5.76 -8.23 -6.63
N VAL A 64 5.08 -9.08 -5.85
CA VAL A 64 5.58 -10.41 -5.48
C VAL A 64 5.80 -11.29 -6.71
N LYS A 65 4.97 -11.16 -7.75
CA LYS A 65 5.19 -11.86 -9.03
C LYS A 65 6.49 -11.42 -9.73
N ARG A 66 6.86 -10.14 -9.63
CA ARG A 66 8.08 -9.58 -10.26
C ARG A 66 9.32 -9.77 -9.41
N VAL A 67 9.18 -9.69 -8.09
CA VAL A 67 10.24 -9.79 -7.11
C VAL A 67 9.82 -10.84 -6.07
N PRO A 68 10.01 -12.14 -6.35
CA PRO A 68 9.56 -13.21 -5.46
C PRO A 68 10.17 -13.12 -4.05
N SER A 69 11.37 -12.56 -3.93
CA SER A 69 12.05 -12.32 -2.66
C SER A 69 11.43 -11.23 -1.80
N ALA A 70 10.50 -10.43 -2.34
CA ALA A 70 9.79 -9.38 -1.61
C ALA A 70 8.51 -9.92 -0.92
N ARG A 71 8.26 -11.23 -1.00
CA ARG A 71 7.19 -11.87 -0.26
C ARG A 71 7.54 -11.86 1.23
N SER A 72 6.71 -11.22 2.05
CA SER A 72 6.78 -11.29 3.52
C SER A 72 6.36 -12.66 4.03
#